data_AF-A0AA87Z230-F1
#
_entry.id   AF-A0AA87Z230-F1
#
_cell.length_a   1.000
_cell.length_b   1.000
_cell.length_c   1.000
_cell.angle_alpha   90.00
_cell.angle_beta   90.00
_cell.angle_gamma   90.00
#
_symmetry.space_group_name_H-M   'P 1'
#
loop_
_entity.id
_entity.type
_entity.pdbx_description
1 polymer ?
#
loop_
_entity_poly.entity_id
_entity_poly.type
_entity_poly.pdbx_seq_one_letter_code
_entity_poly.pdbx_strand_id
1 'polypeptide(L)'
;MVNGGGKIRSEGGGGDFDPSAPPPFRIAEIRAAIPPHCWMKDPWRSLSYVFRDLGHGSFSNSTKLNSLVGHILHSAILVPYNGWRISHRTHHQNHGHVENDESWVPWYRSPGKKGSHFNPYSSLFSPSERLSVVISTICWSIMAALLVYVSFLAGPVLVLQLYGIPYWVCVMWLDIVTYLHHHGHEQKLPWYRGKEWSYLRGGLTTVDRDYGVFNNIHHDIGTHVIHHLFPQIPHYHLVEAVHFSFPFEQNYKGGKGGARKLLSRTEEVGADSLPLVEESGKKHLAGPLRE
;
A
#
# COMPACT_ATOMS: atom_id res chain seq x y z
N MET A 1 -25.72 10.25 33.75
CA MET A 1 -25.04 11.40 34.35
C MET A 1 -23.81 10.90 35.08
N VAL A 2 -22.60 11.17 34.55
CA VAL A 2 -21.36 11.16 35.35
C VAL A 2 -20.61 12.43 34.94
N ASN A 3 -20.50 13.31 35.92
CA ASN A 3 -19.78 14.58 35.91
C ASN A 3 -18.41 14.31 36.54
N GLY A 4 -17.33 14.89 36.02
CA GLY A 4 -16.00 14.72 36.61
C GLY A 4 -14.89 15.30 35.76
N GLY A 5 -14.75 16.62 35.81
CA GLY A 5 -13.67 17.35 35.14
C GLY A 5 -12.29 17.00 35.71
N GLY A 6 -11.35 16.77 34.81
CA GLY A 6 -9.92 16.61 35.10
C GLY A 6 -9.13 16.84 33.82
N LYS A 7 -8.99 18.10 33.43
CA LYS A 7 -8.22 18.51 32.24
C LYS A 7 -6.74 18.44 32.60
N ILE A 8 -6.08 17.30 32.33
CA ILE A 8 -4.61 17.23 32.35
C ILE A 8 -4.13 17.99 31.10
N ARG A 9 -3.58 19.18 31.31
CA ARG A 9 -2.92 19.96 30.26
C ARG A 9 -1.56 19.34 29.99
N SER A 10 -1.35 18.79 28.79
CA SER A 10 -0.01 18.55 28.26
C SER A 10 0.50 19.87 27.67
N GLU A 11 1.57 20.41 28.25
CA GLU A 11 2.33 21.50 27.63
C GLU A 11 3.10 20.96 26.41
N GLY A 12 2.86 21.58 25.26
CA GLY A 12 3.34 21.17 23.95
C GLY A 12 2.18 21.25 22.93
N GLY A 13 2.14 22.32 22.15
CA GLY A 13 1.03 22.69 21.26
C GLY A 13 0.79 21.77 20.05
N GLY A 14 0.54 20.48 20.28
CA GLY A 14 -0.05 19.58 19.31
C GLY A 14 -1.42 19.14 19.82
N GLY A 15 -2.50 19.55 19.15
CA GLY A 15 -3.82 19.02 19.44
C GLY A 15 -3.82 17.50 19.29
N ASP A 16 -4.42 16.79 20.25
CA ASP A 16 -4.57 15.34 20.16
C ASP A 16 -5.45 15.01 18.94
N PHE A 17 -5.11 13.95 18.20
CA PHE A 17 -5.82 13.57 16.98
C PHE A 17 -7.29 13.28 17.31
N ASP A 18 -8.21 14.11 16.83
CA ASP A 18 -9.66 13.89 16.94
C ASP A 18 -10.18 13.17 15.70
N PRO A 19 -10.43 11.84 15.77
CA PRO A 19 -10.91 11.07 14.64
C PRO A 19 -12.33 11.44 14.21
N SER A 20 -13.11 12.14 15.04
CA SER A 20 -14.47 12.58 14.71
C SER A 20 -14.47 13.83 13.82
N ALA A 21 -13.45 14.67 13.93
CA ALA A 21 -13.31 15.87 13.12
C ALA A 21 -12.84 15.51 11.69
N PRO A 22 -13.45 16.11 10.64
CA PRO A 22 -12.95 15.94 9.28
C PRO A 22 -11.60 16.66 9.10
N PRO A 23 -10.71 16.18 8.20
CA PRO A 23 -9.48 16.87 7.88
C PRO A 23 -9.74 18.30 7.40
N PRO A 24 -8.93 19.30 7.82
CA PRO A 24 -9.10 20.71 7.44
C PRO A 24 -8.60 21.01 6.01
N PHE A 25 -8.36 19.99 5.21
CA PHE A 25 -7.82 20.07 3.85
C PHE A 25 -8.48 19.03 2.94
N ARG A 26 -8.37 19.24 1.64
CA ARG A 26 -8.86 18.34 0.59
C ARG A 26 -7.71 17.51 0.04
N ILE A 27 -8.05 16.33 -0.50
CA ILE A 27 -7.08 15.47 -1.17
C ILE A 27 -6.39 16.16 -2.37
N ALA A 28 -7.08 17.10 -3.03
CA ALA A 28 -6.52 17.88 -4.13
C ALA A 28 -5.34 18.76 -3.69
N GLU A 29 -5.34 19.24 -2.44
CA GLU A 29 -4.25 20.05 -1.88
C GLU A 29 -3.00 19.18 -1.66
N ILE A 30 -3.17 17.97 -1.10
CA ILE A 30 -2.06 17.00 -0.96
C ILE A 30 -1.51 16.63 -2.34
N ARG A 31 -2.39 16.36 -3.31
CA ARG A 31 -1.98 16.03 -4.68
C ARG A 31 -1.17 17.16 -5.32
N ALA A 32 -1.57 18.42 -5.10
CA ALA A 32 -0.89 19.59 -5.66
C ALA A 32 0.49 19.83 -5.05
N ALA A 33 0.70 19.40 -3.79
CA ALA A 33 2.00 19.49 -3.14
C ALA A 33 3.02 18.47 -3.69
N ILE A 34 2.57 17.33 -4.20
CA ILE A 34 3.45 16.27 -4.70
C ILE A 34 3.98 16.63 -6.11
N PRO A 35 5.32 16.68 -6.31
CA PRO A 35 5.92 17.03 -7.59
C PRO A 35 5.43 16.15 -8.77
N PRO A 36 5.28 16.70 -9.99
CA PRO A 36 4.82 15.95 -11.15
C PRO A 36 5.65 14.70 -11.47
N HIS A 37 6.96 14.72 -11.20
CA HIS A 37 7.83 13.59 -11.51
C HIS A 37 7.60 12.38 -10.61
N CYS A 38 7.08 12.57 -9.39
CA CYS A 38 6.70 11.46 -8.50
C CYS A 38 5.59 10.58 -9.12
N TRP A 39 4.84 11.11 -10.08
CA TRP A 39 3.78 10.40 -10.80
C TRP A 39 4.27 9.69 -12.05
N MET A 40 5.52 9.94 -12.48
CA MET A 40 6.07 9.36 -13.69
C MET A 40 6.46 7.91 -13.45
N LYS A 41 5.86 7.03 -14.25
CA LYS A 41 6.23 5.62 -14.30
C LYS A 41 7.45 5.49 -15.19
N ASP A 42 8.51 4.98 -14.61
CA ASP A 42 9.71 4.57 -15.32
C ASP A 42 9.68 3.03 -15.34
N PRO A 43 9.33 2.43 -16.48
CA PRO A 43 9.33 0.98 -16.61
C PRO A 43 10.70 0.39 -16.30
N TRP A 44 11.80 1.06 -16.63
CA TRP A 44 13.16 0.56 -16.38
C TRP A 44 13.54 0.60 -14.92
N ARG A 45 13.16 1.67 -14.21
CA ARG A 45 13.36 1.74 -12.76
C ARG A 45 12.46 0.75 -12.02
N SER A 46 11.17 0.64 -12.39
CA SER A 46 10.27 -0.37 -11.81
C SER A 46 10.82 -1.78 -11.99
N LEU A 47 11.39 -2.02 -13.17
CA LEU A 47 11.90 -3.31 -13.57
C LEU A 47 13.30 -3.58 -13.01
N SER A 48 14.13 -2.57 -12.73
CA SER A 48 15.42 -2.76 -12.06
C SER A 48 15.24 -3.29 -10.64
N TYR A 49 14.13 -2.98 -9.95
CA TYR A 49 13.78 -3.62 -8.68
C TYR A 49 13.42 -5.09 -8.85
N VAL A 50 12.66 -5.44 -9.90
CA VAL A 50 12.33 -6.84 -10.23
C VAL A 50 13.58 -7.61 -10.69
N PHE A 51 14.48 -6.97 -11.44
CA PHE A 51 15.72 -7.55 -11.98
C PHE A 51 16.84 -7.64 -10.97
N ARG A 52 16.91 -6.71 -10.02
CA ARG A 52 17.78 -6.81 -8.84
C ARG A 52 17.49 -8.11 -8.09
N ASP A 53 16.24 -8.54 -8.11
CA ASP A 53 15.79 -9.76 -7.43
C ASP A 53 15.74 -10.99 -8.38
N LEU A 54 15.61 -10.81 -9.71
CA LEU A 54 15.57 -11.89 -10.71
C LEU A 54 16.11 -11.40 -12.07
N GLY A 55 17.41 -11.57 -12.35
CA GLY A 55 18.05 -11.05 -13.57
C GLY A 55 17.43 -11.52 -14.89
N HIS A 56 17.15 -10.56 -15.80
CA HIS A 56 17.07 -10.66 -17.28
C HIS A 56 15.70 -10.74 -18.02
N GLY A 57 14.86 -9.70 -18.01
CA GLY A 57 14.27 -9.19 -19.28
C GLY A 57 12.81 -8.64 -19.30
N SER A 58 12.67 -7.31 -19.43
CA SER A 58 11.57 -6.53 -20.06
C SER A 58 10.15 -6.55 -19.47
N PHE A 59 9.51 -5.38 -19.27
CA PHE A 59 8.02 -5.35 -19.33
C PHE A 59 7.37 -4.14 -20.04
N SER A 60 6.40 -3.33 -19.56
CA SER A 60 5.77 -2.32 -20.48
C SER A 60 4.80 -1.25 -19.94
N ASN A 61 4.55 -0.21 -20.76
CA ASN A 61 3.44 0.76 -20.68
C ASN A 61 2.05 0.19 -21.09
N SER A 62 1.95 -1.07 -21.51
CA SER A 62 0.70 -1.71 -21.91
C SER A 62 -0.02 -2.37 -20.73
N THR A 63 -1.28 -2.00 -20.49
CA THR A 63 -2.14 -2.61 -19.46
C THR A 63 -2.36 -4.11 -19.69
N LYS A 64 -2.39 -4.53 -20.95
CA LYS A 64 -2.50 -5.95 -21.33
C LYS A 64 -1.23 -6.71 -21.01
N LEU A 65 -0.08 -6.07 -21.27
CA LEU A 65 1.20 -6.63 -20.91
C LEU A 65 1.28 -6.73 -19.39
N ASN A 66 1.13 -5.63 -18.64
CA ASN A 66 1.06 -5.64 -17.15
C ASN A 66 0.16 -6.74 -16.57
N SER A 67 -0.97 -7.02 -17.21
CA SER A 67 -1.82 -8.15 -16.85
C SER A 67 -1.14 -9.50 -17.08
N LEU A 68 -0.52 -9.76 -18.22
CA LEU A 68 0.19 -11.02 -18.53
C LEU A 68 1.29 -11.36 -17.51
N VAL A 69 2.22 -10.46 -17.18
CA VAL A 69 3.24 -10.74 -16.14
C VAL A 69 2.63 -10.78 -14.76
N GLY A 70 1.61 -9.95 -14.50
CA GLY A 70 0.81 -10.09 -13.28
C GLY A 70 0.32 -11.53 -13.11
N HIS A 71 -0.23 -12.15 -14.16
CA HIS A 71 -0.64 -13.56 -14.13
C HIS A 71 0.54 -14.51 -13.93
N ILE A 72 1.68 -14.32 -14.60
CA ILE A 72 2.85 -15.22 -14.44
C ILE A 72 3.39 -15.15 -13.00
N LEU A 73 3.70 -13.95 -12.50
CA LEU A 73 4.30 -13.76 -11.18
C LEU A 73 3.32 -14.10 -10.06
N HIS A 74 2.04 -13.70 -10.16
CA HIS A 74 1.07 -13.99 -9.10
C HIS A 74 0.64 -15.48 -9.09
N SER A 75 0.57 -16.14 -10.26
CA SER A 75 0.33 -17.59 -10.28
C SER A 75 1.49 -18.33 -9.62
N ALA A 76 2.73 -17.88 -9.83
CA ALA A 76 3.92 -18.42 -9.17
C ALA A 76 3.94 -18.23 -7.65
N ILE A 77 3.06 -17.42 -7.07
CA ILE A 77 2.83 -17.32 -5.61
C ILE A 77 1.41 -17.75 -5.22
N LEU A 78 0.72 -18.56 -6.03
CA LEU A 78 -0.63 -19.08 -5.73
C LEU A 78 -1.65 -18.00 -5.30
N VAL A 79 -1.60 -16.82 -5.91
CA VAL A 79 -2.60 -15.75 -5.76
C VAL A 79 -3.26 -15.50 -7.12
N PRO A 80 -4.59 -15.63 -7.29
CA PRO A 80 -5.22 -15.32 -8.58
C PRO A 80 -5.19 -13.81 -8.81
N TYR A 81 -4.38 -13.37 -9.78
CA TYR A 81 -4.05 -11.97 -10.01
C TYR A 81 -5.26 -11.02 -10.04
N ASN A 82 -6.28 -11.28 -10.83
CA ASN A 82 -7.42 -10.37 -10.94
C ASN A 82 -8.33 -10.37 -9.70
N GLY A 83 -8.46 -11.50 -9.02
CA GLY A 83 -9.17 -11.56 -7.75
C GLY A 83 -8.52 -10.63 -6.72
N TRP A 84 -7.20 -10.74 -6.58
CA TRP A 84 -6.42 -9.90 -5.68
C TRP A 84 -6.41 -8.44 -6.12
N ARG A 85 -6.11 -8.16 -7.39
CA ARG A 85 -6.05 -6.78 -7.92
C ARG A 85 -7.36 -6.02 -7.72
N ILE A 86 -8.50 -6.66 -7.98
CA ILE A 86 -9.80 -5.99 -7.88
C ILE A 86 -10.18 -5.76 -6.42
N SER A 87 -10.03 -6.77 -5.54
CA SER A 87 -10.29 -6.62 -4.11
C SER A 87 -9.36 -5.60 -3.46
N HIS A 88 -8.07 -5.62 -3.77
CA HIS A 88 -7.10 -4.63 -3.31
C HIS A 88 -7.44 -3.22 -3.80
N ARG A 89 -7.89 -3.05 -5.06
CA ARG A 89 -8.39 -1.75 -5.53
C ARG A 89 -9.62 -1.31 -4.72
N THR A 90 -10.56 -2.22 -4.46
CA THR A 90 -11.76 -1.93 -3.66
C THR A 90 -11.41 -1.58 -2.21
N HIS A 91 -10.38 -2.22 -1.63
CA HIS A 91 -9.80 -1.89 -0.34
C HIS A 91 -9.31 -0.44 -0.31
N HIS A 92 -8.40 -0.08 -1.22
CA HIS A 92 -7.89 1.28 -1.34
C HIS A 92 -9.00 2.32 -1.48
N GLN A 93 -10.01 2.03 -2.29
CA GLN A 93 -11.15 2.93 -2.51
C GLN A 93 -12.06 3.10 -1.29
N ASN A 94 -12.14 2.11 -0.41
CA ASN A 94 -13.11 2.06 0.69
C ASN A 94 -12.47 1.88 2.07
N HIS A 95 -11.15 2.05 2.18
CA HIS A 95 -10.43 1.69 3.41
C HIS A 95 -11.01 2.42 4.61
N GLY A 96 -11.18 1.71 5.73
CA GLY A 96 -11.75 2.28 6.95
C GLY A 96 -13.27 2.48 6.88
N HIS A 97 -13.94 2.03 5.82
CA HIS A 97 -15.41 1.96 5.76
C HIS A 97 -15.88 0.61 6.30
N VAL A 98 -16.72 0.60 7.35
CA VAL A 98 -17.10 -0.64 8.04
C VAL A 98 -17.79 -1.67 7.12
N GLU A 99 -18.64 -1.23 6.20
CA GLU A 99 -19.42 -2.12 5.32
C GLU A 99 -18.78 -2.35 3.95
N ASN A 100 -18.08 -1.35 3.42
CA ASN A 100 -17.66 -1.33 2.01
C ASN A 100 -16.20 -1.75 1.82
N ASP A 101 -15.35 -1.66 2.85
CA ASP A 101 -13.97 -2.12 2.78
C ASP A 101 -13.89 -3.63 2.43
N GLU A 102 -12.86 -4.02 1.69
CA GLU A 102 -12.63 -5.38 1.25
C GLU A 102 -11.21 -5.83 1.62
N SER A 103 -11.09 -6.93 2.35
CA SER A 103 -9.81 -7.59 2.59
C SER A 103 -9.59 -8.71 1.58
N TRP A 104 -8.32 -8.94 1.24
CA TRP A 104 -7.95 -10.10 0.45
C TRP A 104 -8.05 -11.37 1.30
N VAL A 105 -9.09 -12.18 1.04
CA VAL A 105 -9.17 -13.53 1.55
C VAL A 105 -9.62 -14.47 0.43
N PRO A 106 -8.79 -15.42 -0.03
CA PRO A 106 -9.05 -16.08 -1.33
C PRO A 106 -10.42 -16.77 -1.41
N TRP A 107 -10.79 -17.49 -0.36
CA TRP A 107 -11.93 -18.41 -0.35
C TRP A 107 -13.27 -17.77 -0.01
N TYR A 108 -13.26 -16.63 0.67
CA TYR A 108 -14.47 -15.94 1.14
C TYR A 108 -14.29 -14.43 1.05
N ARG A 109 -15.40 -13.68 1.12
CA ARG A 109 -15.35 -12.23 1.17
C ARG A 109 -15.25 -11.73 2.61
N SER A 110 -14.98 -10.44 2.76
CA SER A 110 -14.94 -9.77 4.07
C SER A 110 -16.24 -10.01 4.87
N PRO A 111 -16.19 -9.93 6.22
CA PRO A 111 -17.35 -10.20 7.07
C PRO A 111 -18.63 -9.49 6.59
N GLY A 112 -19.74 -10.23 6.52
CA GLY A 112 -21.02 -9.71 6.03
C GLY A 112 -21.21 -9.75 4.51
N LYS A 113 -20.18 -10.13 3.73
CA LYS A 113 -20.26 -10.27 2.26
C LYS A 113 -20.24 -11.75 1.85
N LYS A 114 -20.92 -12.09 0.74
CA LYS A 114 -20.96 -13.45 0.17
C LYS A 114 -20.11 -13.57 -1.08
N GLY A 115 -19.64 -14.78 -1.37
CA GLY A 115 -18.85 -15.13 -2.56
C GLY A 115 -17.36 -15.38 -2.26
N SER A 116 -16.56 -15.51 -3.30
CA SER A 116 -15.13 -15.80 -3.26
C SER A 116 -14.41 -15.00 -4.35
N HIS A 117 -13.13 -14.75 -4.16
CA HIS A 117 -12.27 -14.11 -5.14
C HIS A 117 -11.97 -14.97 -6.38
N PHE A 118 -12.28 -16.26 -6.34
CA PHE A 118 -12.20 -17.17 -7.49
C PHE A 118 -13.51 -17.24 -8.30
N ASN A 119 -14.63 -16.83 -7.71
CA ASN A 119 -15.94 -16.93 -8.36
C ASN A 119 -16.24 -15.67 -9.19
N PRO A 120 -16.24 -15.74 -10.54
CA PRO A 120 -16.47 -14.58 -11.40
C PRO A 120 -17.87 -13.98 -11.23
N TYR A 121 -18.83 -14.70 -10.65
CA TYR A 121 -20.18 -14.22 -10.37
C TYR A 121 -20.34 -13.65 -8.96
N SER A 122 -19.26 -13.53 -8.18
CA SER A 122 -19.28 -12.78 -6.93
C SER A 122 -19.70 -11.32 -7.18
N SER A 123 -20.44 -10.73 -6.24
CA SER A 123 -20.80 -9.31 -6.28
C SER A 123 -19.60 -8.37 -6.13
N LEU A 124 -18.40 -8.90 -5.90
CA LEU A 124 -17.14 -8.16 -5.99
C LEU A 124 -16.82 -7.71 -7.42
N PHE A 125 -17.22 -8.50 -8.43
CA PHE A 125 -16.77 -8.30 -9.81
C PHE A 125 -17.89 -7.75 -10.69
N SER A 126 -17.58 -6.72 -11.45
CA SER A 126 -18.48 -6.23 -12.48
C SER A 126 -18.56 -7.23 -13.65
N PRO A 127 -19.64 -7.23 -14.46
CA PRO A 127 -19.79 -8.14 -15.59
C PRO A 127 -18.62 -8.13 -16.59
N SER A 128 -17.97 -6.99 -16.78
CA SER A 128 -16.81 -6.84 -17.67
C SER A 128 -15.51 -7.43 -17.11
N GLU A 129 -15.42 -7.65 -15.80
CA GLU A 129 -14.23 -8.20 -15.13
C GLU A 129 -14.25 -9.73 -15.04
N ARG A 130 -15.41 -10.36 -15.26
CA ARG A 130 -15.62 -11.81 -15.07
C ARG A 130 -14.64 -12.68 -15.83
N LEU A 131 -14.40 -12.37 -17.11
CA LEU A 131 -13.46 -13.12 -17.93
C LEU A 131 -12.03 -13.04 -17.36
N SER A 132 -11.64 -11.89 -16.83
CA SER A 132 -10.33 -11.70 -16.21
C SER A 132 -10.16 -12.54 -14.95
N VAL A 133 -11.24 -12.68 -14.16
CA VAL A 133 -11.27 -13.57 -12.98
C VAL A 133 -11.17 -15.03 -13.41
N VAL A 134 -11.90 -15.46 -14.44
CA VAL A 134 -11.81 -16.83 -14.98
C VAL A 134 -10.38 -17.14 -15.43
N ILE A 135 -9.75 -16.25 -16.19
CA ILE A 135 -8.36 -16.41 -16.65
C ILE A 135 -7.42 -16.56 -15.45
N SER A 136 -7.53 -15.70 -14.44
CA SER A 136 -6.69 -15.79 -13.23
C SER A 136 -6.90 -17.09 -12.47
N THR A 137 -8.14 -17.57 -12.34
CA THR A 137 -8.45 -18.85 -11.69
C THR A 137 -7.87 -20.02 -12.47
N ILE A 138 -7.89 -19.98 -13.81
CA ILE A 138 -7.26 -21.00 -14.65
C ILE A 138 -5.74 -20.99 -14.46
N CYS A 139 -5.08 -19.83 -14.53
CA CYS A 139 -3.62 -19.74 -14.34
C CYS A 139 -3.19 -20.25 -12.96
N TRP A 140 -3.93 -19.89 -11.91
CA TRP A 140 -3.73 -20.42 -10.56
C TRP A 140 -3.87 -21.94 -10.51
N SER A 141 -4.93 -22.49 -11.13
CA SER A 141 -5.19 -23.93 -11.14
C SER A 141 -4.11 -24.71 -11.89
N ILE A 142 -3.60 -24.15 -13.00
CA ILE A 142 -2.47 -24.72 -13.75
C ILE A 142 -1.22 -24.76 -12.88
N MET A 143 -0.90 -23.68 -12.16
CA MET A 143 0.26 -23.67 -11.26
C MET A 143 0.11 -24.70 -10.13
N ALA A 144 -1.07 -24.76 -9.51
CA ALA A 144 -1.34 -25.75 -8.46
C ALA A 144 -1.18 -27.19 -8.99
N ALA A 145 -1.73 -27.48 -10.17
CA ALA A 145 -1.57 -28.78 -10.84
C ALA A 145 -0.10 -29.07 -11.19
N LEU A 146 0.66 -28.07 -11.64
CA LEU A 146 2.09 -28.21 -11.91
C LEU A 146 2.88 -28.57 -10.65
N LEU A 147 2.61 -27.91 -9.52
CA LEU A 147 3.26 -28.22 -8.24
C LEU A 147 2.95 -29.64 -7.78
N VAL A 148 1.70 -30.08 -7.93
CA VAL A 148 1.28 -31.46 -7.64
C VAL A 148 2.02 -32.43 -8.57
N TYR A 149 2.09 -32.15 -9.86
CA TYR A 149 2.83 -32.98 -10.81
C TYR A 149 4.33 -33.09 -10.47
N VAL A 150 4.99 -31.95 -10.20
CA VAL A 150 6.40 -31.93 -9.78
C VAL A 150 6.59 -32.68 -8.45
N SER A 151 5.61 -32.66 -7.54
CA SER A 151 5.67 -33.42 -6.29
C SER A 151 5.71 -34.94 -6.52
N PHE A 152 5.05 -35.45 -7.56
CA PHE A 152 5.14 -36.87 -7.94
C PHE A 152 6.48 -37.23 -8.59
N LEU A 153 7.14 -36.28 -9.27
CA LEU A 153 8.42 -36.52 -9.95
C LEU A 153 9.63 -36.38 -9.01
N ALA A 154 9.67 -35.30 -8.23
CA ALA A 154 10.83 -34.89 -7.43
C ALA A 154 10.64 -35.18 -5.93
N GLY A 155 9.46 -35.65 -5.55
CA GLY A 155 9.07 -35.91 -4.17
C GLY A 155 8.39 -34.69 -3.52
N PRO A 156 7.35 -34.91 -2.70
CA PRO A 156 6.59 -33.82 -2.09
C PRO A 156 7.39 -33.02 -1.06
N VAL A 157 8.37 -33.64 -0.40
CA VAL A 157 9.24 -32.97 0.59
C VAL A 157 10.11 -31.91 -0.08
N LEU A 158 10.66 -32.19 -1.27
CA LEU A 158 11.50 -31.23 -1.98
C LEU A 158 10.68 -30.02 -2.46
N VAL A 159 9.48 -30.26 -3.01
CA VAL A 159 8.56 -29.20 -3.41
C VAL A 159 8.13 -28.36 -2.20
N LEU A 160 7.84 -29.00 -1.06
CA LEU A 160 7.54 -28.30 0.18
C LEU A 160 8.71 -27.41 0.61
N GLN A 161 9.96 -27.90 0.58
CA GLN A 161 11.12 -27.14 1.01
C GLN A 161 11.46 -25.96 0.08
N LEU A 162 11.41 -26.17 -1.23
CA LEU A 162 11.82 -25.16 -2.21
C LEU A 162 10.72 -24.18 -2.58
N TYR A 163 9.46 -24.58 -2.45
CA TYR A 163 8.32 -23.75 -2.84
C TYR A 163 7.38 -23.50 -1.66
N GLY A 164 6.90 -24.55 -1.00
CA GLY A 164 5.86 -24.43 0.03
C GLY A 164 6.28 -23.59 1.25
N ILE A 165 7.47 -23.84 1.82
CA ILE A 165 8.00 -23.11 2.98
C ILE A 165 8.29 -21.65 2.61
N PRO A 166 9.06 -21.33 1.55
CA PRO A 166 9.26 -19.94 1.13
C PRO A 166 7.97 -19.20 0.82
N TYR A 167 7.02 -19.86 0.14
CA TYR A 167 5.69 -19.31 -0.13
C TYR A 167 4.96 -18.96 1.17
N TRP A 168 4.90 -19.88 2.12
CA TRP A 168 4.23 -19.66 3.40
C TRP A 168 4.86 -18.52 4.20
N VAL A 169 6.20 -18.46 4.25
CA VAL A 169 6.93 -17.34 4.88
C VAL A 169 6.58 -16.01 4.21
N CYS A 170 6.53 -15.96 2.88
CA CYS A 170 6.18 -14.77 2.12
C CYS A 170 4.74 -14.31 2.43
N VAL A 171 3.77 -15.23 2.44
CA VAL A 171 2.37 -14.92 2.78
C VAL A 171 2.25 -14.41 4.21
N MET A 172 2.85 -15.10 5.18
CA MET A 172 2.83 -14.69 6.59
C MET A 172 3.46 -13.30 6.76
N TRP A 173 4.56 -13.02 6.06
CA TRP A 173 5.22 -11.73 6.11
C TRP A 173 4.37 -10.60 5.52
N LEU A 174 3.75 -10.82 4.36
CA LEU A 174 2.83 -9.86 3.75
C LEU A 174 1.63 -9.56 4.65
N ASP A 175 1.04 -10.59 5.28
CA ASP A 175 -0.08 -10.43 6.20
C ASP A 175 0.31 -9.63 7.45
N ILE A 176 1.49 -9.88 8.01
CA ILE A 176 2.02 -9.13 9.17
C ILE A 176 2.24 -7.66 8.80
N VAL A 177 2.93 -7.38 7.70
CA VAL A 177 3.23 -6.01 7.25
C VAL A 177 1.94 -5.25 6.96
N THR A 178 0.98 -5.89 6.29
CA THR A 178 -0.34 -5.32 6.02
C THR A 178 -1.07 -5.04 7.33
N TYR A 179 -1.09 -5.99 8.27
CA TYR A 179 -1.71 -5.79 9.58
C TYR A 179 -1.12 -4.57 10.30
N LEU A 180 0.22 -4.44 10.33
CA LEU A 180 0.91 -3.33 11.00
C LEU A 180 0.62 -1.96 10.38
N HIS A 181 0.39 -1.90 9.07
CA HIS A 181 0.00 -0.65 8.41
C HIS A 181 -1.47 -0.27 8.60
N HIS A 182 -2.32 -1.24 8.92
CA HIS A 182 -3.77 -1.05 9.05
C HIS A 182 -4.28 -1.06 10.50
N HIS A 183 -3.44 -1.43 11.46
CA HIS A 183 -3.79 -1.51 12.87
C HIS A 183 -2.76 -0.80 13.73
N GLY A 184 -3.25 0.15 14.53
CA GLY A 184 -2.46 0.76 15.61
C GLY A 184 -2.47 -0.14 16.85
N HIS A 185 -1.33 -0.20 17.53
CA HIS A 185 -1.17 -1.01 18.75
C HIS A 185 -1.69 -0.25 19.99
N GLU A 186 -1.12 0.93 20.25
CA GLU A 186 -1.49 1.78 21.39
C GLU A 186 -2.73 2.63 21.10
N GLN A 187 -2.83 3.15 19.88
CA GLN A 187 -3.96 3.96 19.42
C GLN A 187 -4.76 3.17 18.40
N LYS A 188 -6.00 2.80 18.77
CA LYS A 188 -6.91 2.14 17.83
C LYS A 188 -7.30 3.13 16.73
N LEU A 189 -7.22 2.66 15.49
CA LEU A 189 -7.61 3.46 14.33
C LEU A 189 -9.15 3.44 14.19
N PRO A 190 -9.78 4.58 13.92
CA PRO A 190 -11.22 4.67 13.78
C PRO A 190 -11.68 4.01 12.47
N TRP A 191 -12.84 3.37 12.52
CA TRP A 191 -13.58 2.90 11.35
C TRP A 191 -14.87 3.71 11.22
N TYR A 192 -15.18 4.15 10.01
CA TYR A 192 -16.29 5.06 9.74
C TYR A 192 -17.46 4.34 9.06
N ARG A 193 -18.66 4.87 9.29
CA ARG A 193 -19.92 4.36 8.71
C ARG A 193 -20.66 5.46 7.96
N GLY A 194 -21.29 5.08 6.86
CA GLY A 194 -22.20 5.97 6.12
C GLY A 194 -21.56 7.31 5.77
N LYS A 195 -22.22 8.41 6.16
CA LYS A 195 -21.78 9.78 5.83
C LYS A 195 -20.52 10.24 6.55
N GLU A 196 -20.11 9.55 7.61
CA GLU A 196 -18.87 9.86 8.32
C GLU A 196 -17.63 9.42 7.53
N TRP A 197 -17.77 8.41 6.66
CA TRP A 197 -16.66 7.93 5.86
C TRP A 197 -16.40 8.86 4.66
N SER A 198 -15.11 9.09 4.37
CA SER A 198 -14.66 9.65 3.10
C SER A 198 -13.34 9.00 2.69
N TYR A 199 -13.03 8.99 1.39
CA TYR A 199 -11.78 8.44 0.86
C TYR A 199 -10.54 8.99 1.57
N LEU A 200 -10.52 10.32 1.80
CA LEU A 200 -9.42 10.97 2.50
C LEU A 200 -9.31 10.52 3.97
N ARG A 201 -10.44 10.45 4.70
CA ARG A 201 -10.43 9.97 6.10
C ARG A 201 -9.96 8.53 6.18
N GLY A 202 -10.43 7.68 5.27
CA GLY A 202 -10.03 6.28 5.17
C GLY A 202 -8.53 6.10 4.94
N GLY A 203 -7.97 6.77 3.92
CA GLY A 203 -6.53 6.70 3.66
C GLY A 203 -5.69 7.22 4.84
N LEU A 204 -6.12 8.31 5.48
CA LEU A 204 -5.46 8.86 6.66
C LEU A 204 -5.57 7.95 7.90
N THR A 205 -6.46 6.96 7.94
CA THR A 205 -6.48 5.99 9.05
C THR A 205 -5.46 4.88 8.93
N THR A 206 -4.64 4.84 7.89
CA THR A 206 -3.47 3.95 7.84
C THR A 206 -2.29 4.50 8.65
N VAL A 207 -1.32 3.62 8.90
CA VAL A 207 -0.13 3.91 9.71
C VAL A 207 1.12 3.73 8.88
N ASP A 208 1.91 4.80 8.79
CA ASP A 208 3.27 4.69 8.26
C ASP A 208 4.18 3.95 9.26
N ARG A 209 5.03 3.08 8.73
CA ARG A 209 5.96 2.26 9.51
C ARG A 209 7.36 2.33 8.93
N ASP A 210 8.33 2.57 9.81
CA ASP A 210 9.75 2.44 9.49
C ASP A 210 10.28 1.10 10.01
N TYR A 211 10.61 0.21 9.08
CA TYR A 211 11.23 -1.10 9.34
C TYR A 211 12.76 -1.04 9.31
N GLY A 212 13.36 0.14 9.27
CA GLY A 212 14.81 0.30 9.28
C GLY A 212 15.45 -0.31 8.03
N VAL A 213 16.45 -1.16 8.19
CA VAL A 213 17.17 -1.78 7.07
C VAL A 213 16.27 -2.57 6.11
N PHE A 214 15.07 -2.97 6.56
CA PHE A 214 14.13 -3.75 5.77
C PHE A 214 13.21 -2.93 4.85
N ASN A 215 13.17 -1.60 4.96
CA ASN A 215 12.30 -0.77 4.10
C ASN A 215 12.52 -1.02 2.61
N ASN A 216 13.78 -1.18 2.19
CA ASN A 216 14.16 -1.46 0.80
C ASN A 216 13.68 -2.83 0.30
N ILE A 217 13.46 -3.79 1.20
CA ILE A 217 12.90 -5.12 0.90
C ILE A 217 11.39 -4.99 0.68
N HIS A 218 10.74 -4.09 1.42
CA HIS A 218 9.33 -3.77 1.25
C HIS A 218 9.07 -2.71 0.19
N HIS A 219 10.07 -2.31 -0.59
CA HIS A 219 9.94 -1.25 -1.58
C HIS A 219 9.38 0.06 -1.01
N ASP A 220 9.75 0.38 0.23
CA ASP A 220 9.31 1.56 0.98
C ASP A 220 7.79 1.66 1.18
N ILE A 221 7.04 0.55 1.07
CA ILE A 221 5.59 0.51 1.30
C ILE A 221 5.19 0.91 2.74
N GLY A 222 6.18 1.01 3.64
CA GLY A 222 6.03 1.61 4.96
C GLY A 222 5.49 3.03 4.96
N THR A 223 5.58 3.77 3.84
CA THR A 223 4.88 5.03 3.58
C THR A 223 3.40 4.80 3.21
N HIS A 224 2.70 4.00 4.01
CA HIS A 224 1.42 3.41 3.65
C HIS A 224 0.28 4.42 3.52
N VAL A 225 0.36 5.57 4.18
CA VAL A 225 -0.65 6.65 4.05
C VAL A 225 -0.67 7.18 2.62
N ILE A 226 0.48 7.57 2.09
CA ILE A 226 0.57 8.04 0.70
C ILE A 226 0.28 6.93 -0.30
N HIS A 227 0.66 5.69 0.01
CA HIS A 227 0.26 4.54 -0.79
C HIS A 227 -1.27 4.40 -0.88
N HIS A 228 -2.01 4.64 0.21
CA HIS A 228 -3.47 4.58 0.21
C HIS A 228 -4.16 5.76 -0.46
N LEU A 229 -3.63 6.97 -0.26
CA LEU A 229 -4.17 8.18 -0.87
C LEU A 229 -3.89 8.22 -2.37
N PHE A 230 -2.73 7.73 -2.80
CA PHE A 230 -2.24 7.81 -4.17
C PHE A 230 -1.51 6.53 -4.62
N PRO A 231 -2.19 5.37 -4.72
CA PRO A 231 -1.56 4.08 -5.09
C PRO A 231 -1.01 4.06 -6.52
N GLN A 232 -1.19 5.13 -7.30
CA GLN A 232 -0.63 5.29 -8.63
C GLN A 232 0.80 5.84 -8.61
N ILE A 233 1.25 6.42 -7.49
CA ILE A 233 2.64 6.83 -7.30
C ILE A 233 3.49 5.55 -7.25
N PRO A 234 4.49 5.40 -8.13
CA PRO A 234 5.37 4.25 -8.10
C PRO A 234 6.12 4.15 -6.77
N HIS A 235 6.38 2.93 -6.31
CA HIS A 235 6.95 2.68 -5.00
C HIS A 235 8.29 3.44 -4.75
N TYR A 236 9.11 3.59 -5.79
CA TYR A 236 10.40 4.29 -5.75
C TYR A 236 10.31 5.82 -5.69
N HIS A 237 9.10 6.39 -5.67
CA HIS A 237 8.82 7.81 -5.41
C HIS A 237 7.97 8.00 -4.14
N LEU A 238 7.60 6.94 -3.42
CA LEU A 238 6.71 7.08 -2.27
C LEU A 238 7.35 7.88 -1.15
N VAL A 239 8.60 7.60 -0.80
CA VAL A 239 9.33 8.35 0.25
C VAL A 239 9.41 9.82 -0.09
N GLU A 240 9.74 10.14 -1.35
CA GLU A 240 9.77 11.51 -1.85
C GLU A 240 8.39 12.18 -1.74
N ALA A 241 7.33 11.50 -2.15
CA ALA A 241 5.97 12.01 -2.04
C ALA A 241 5.56 12.29 -0.58
N VAL A 242 6.04 11.48 0.38
CA VAL A 242 5.80 11.73 1.82
C VAL A 242 6.44 13.04 2.28
N HIS A 243 7.62 13.44 1.77
CA HIS A 243 8.23 14.74 2.14
C HIS A 243 7.25 15.91 1.89
N PHE A 244 6.53 15.86 0.78
CA PHE A 244 5.59 16.92 0.39
C PHE A 244 4.21 16.79 1.03
N SER A 245 3.77 15.58 1.40
CA SER A 245 2.48 15.36 2.09
C SER A 245 2.56 15.49 3.61
N PHE A 246 3.76 15.33 4.19
CA PHE A 246 3.96 15.26 5.63
C PHE A 246 3.38 16.43 6.43
N PRO A 247 3.43 17.71 5.98
CA PRO A 247 2.78 18.79 6.71
C PRO A 247 1.28 18.57 6.94
N PHE A 248 0.58 17.98 5.96
CA PHE A 248 -0.85 17.66 6.09
C PHE A 248 -1.07 16.57 7.13
N GLU A 249 -0.26 15.51 7.08
CA GLU A 249 -0.34 14.39 8.02
C GLU A 249 0.03 14.79 9.43
N GLN A 250 1.08 15.60 9.60
CA GLN A 250 1.49 16.12 10.90
C GLN A 250 0.41 17.01 11.51
N ASN A 251 -0.18 17.91 10.72
CA ASN A 251 -1.23 18.82 11.19
C ASN A 251 -2.52 18.08 11.57
N TYR A 252 -2.78 16.94 10.94
CA TYR A 252 -3.96 16.13 11.23
C TYR A 252 -3.74 15.14 12.38
N LYS A 253 -2.61 14.42 12.41
CA LYS A 253 -2.31 13.35 13.37
C LYS A 253 -1.46 13.79 14.57
N GLY A 254 -1.12 15.07 14.68
CA GLY A 254 -0.32 15.62 15.79
C GLY A 254 1.12 15.10 15.84
N GLY A 255 1.71 14.74 14.69
CA GLY A 255 3.10 14.27 14.61
C GLY A 255 3.38 12.87 15.17
N LYS A 256 2.36 12.11 15.58
CA LYS A 256 2.48 10.74 16.14
C LYS A 256 2.60 9.63 15.06
N GLY A 257 3.08 9.96 13.86
CA GLY A 257 3.17 9.03 12.71
C GLY A 257 4.58 8.54 12.41
N GLY A 258 4.71 7.32 11.85
CA GLY A 258 6.00 6.78 11.39
C GLY A 258 6.65 7.56 10.24
N ALA A 259 5.89 8.42 9.55
CA ALA A 259 6.36 9.30 8.49
C ALA A 259 7.61 10.09 8.88
N ARG A 260 7.63 10.73 10.05
CA ARG A 260 8.77 11.56 10.49
C ARG A 260 10.08 10.77 10.53
N LYS A 261 10.03 9.51 10.97
CA LYS A 261 11.19 8.64 11.07
C LYS A 261 11.67 8.15 9.69
N LEU A 262 10.73 7.94 8.76
CA LEU A 262 11.06 7.64 7.36
C LEU A 262 11.78 8.83 6.69
N LEU A 263 11.31 10.06 6.96
CA LEU A 263 11.86 11.30 6.39
C LEU A 263 13.22 11.71 6.95
N SER A 264 13.51 11.47 8.22
CA SER A 264 14.83 11.78 8.80
C SER A 264 15.97 10.99 8.13
N ARG A 265 15.64 9.89 7.45
CA ARG A 265 16.62 8.99 6.84
C ARG A 265 17.01 9.39 5.42
N THR A 266 16.12 10.05 4.71
CA THR A 266 16.40 10.67 3.42
C THR A 266 17.20 11.95 3.58
N GLU A 267 17.06 12.68 4.69
CA GLU A 267 17.95 13.80 5.02
C GLU A 267 19.40 13.35 5.24
N GLU A 268 19.62 12.16 5.82
CA GLU A 268 20.97 11.58 5.98
C GLU A 268 21.57 11.02 4.67
N VAL A 269 20.72 10.70 3.66
CA VAL A 269 21.13 10.05 2.40
C VAL A 269 21.06 11.00 1.19
N GLY A 270 20.46 12.18 1.34
CA GLY A 270 19.88 12.94 0.22
C GLY A 270 20.19 14.44 0.18
N ALA A 271 21.30 14.93 0.74
CA ALA A 271 21.81 16.25 0.36
C ALA A 271 22.35 16.27 -1.09
N ASP A 272 22.75 15.11 -1.63
CA ASP A 272 23.49 15.02 -2.91
C ASP A 272 22.64 14.55 -4.11
N SER A 273 21.35 14.22 -3.93
CA SER A 273 20.52 13.61 -5.00
C SER A 273 19.18 14.31 -5.28
N LEU A 274 18.86 15.41 -4.59
CA LEU A 274 17.68 16.21 -4.89
C LEU A 274 17.98 17.20 -6.02
N PRO A 275 17.17 17.26 -7.10
CA PRO A 275 17.36 18.25 -8.16
C PRO A 275 17.13 19.66 -7.60
N LEU A 276 18.06 20.57 -7.90
CA LEU A 276 17.98 21.98 -7.54
C LEU A 276 16.72 22.61 -8.16
N VAL A 277 15.81 23.14 -7.35
CA VAL A 277 14.69 23.95 -7.82
C VAL A 277 15.20 25.38 -8.01
N GLU A 278 15.11 25.89 -9.24
CA GLU A 278 15.57 27.24 -9.58
C GLU A 278 14.41 28.23 -9.43
N GLU A 279 14.38 28.97 -8.32
CA GLU A 279 13.50 30.12 -8.14
C GLU A 279 14.33 31.41 -8.20
N SER A 280 13.97 32.32 -9.10
CA SER A 280 14.54 33.67 -9.24
C SER A 280 16.08 33.77 -9.30
N GLY A 281 16.77 32.85 -10.00
CA GLY A 281 18.19 33.00 -10.34
C GLY A 281 19.18 32.92 -9.16
N LYS A 282 18.78 32.32 -8.02
CA LYS A 282 19.70 32.00 -6.92
C LYS A 282 19.60 30.51 -6.58
N LYS A 283 20.74 29.81 -6.64
CA LYS A 283 20.84 28.40 -6.24
C LYS A 283 20.75 28.31 -4.72
N HIS A 284 19.70 27.68 -4.20
CA HIS A 284 19.57 27.32 -2.79
C HIS A 284 19.25 25.83 -2.64
N LEU A 285 19.75 25.22 -1.58
CA LEU A 285 19.31 23.89 -1.13
C LEU A 285 17.82 24.00 -0.80
N ALA A 286 17.02 23.01 -1.20
CA ALA A 286 15.63 22.89 -0.81
C ALA A 286 15.54 22.53 0.69
N GLY A 287 15.80 23.52 1.54
CA GLY A 287 15.55 23.45 2.97
C GLY A 287 14.09 23.72 3.29
N PRO A 288 13.60 23.32 4.48
CA PRO A 288 12.24 23.59 4.88
C PRO A 288 11.99 25.10 4.89
N LEU A 289 10.86 25.51 4.31
CA LEU A 289 10.36 26.89 4.34
C LEU A 289 10.37 27.37 5.80
N ARG A 290 11.28 28.29 6.11
CA ARG A 290 11.23 29.07 7.34
C ARG A 290 10.30 30.26 7.10
N GLU A 291 9.46 30.51 8.10
CA GLU A 291 8.52 31.63 8.20
C GLU A 291 9.17 33.00 7.95
#